data_AF-A0A4Q9RRL5-F1
#
_entry.id   AF-A0A4Q9RRL5-F1
#
_cell.length_a   1.000
_cell.length_b   1.000
_cell.length_c   1.000
_cell.angle_alpha   90.00
_cell.angle_beta   90.00
_cell.angle_gamma   90.00
#
_symmetry.space_group_name_H-M   'P 1'
#
loop_
_entity.id
_entity.type
_entity.pdbx_description
1 polymer ?
#
loop_
_entity_poly.entity_id
_entity_poly.type
_entity_poly.pdbx_seq_one_letter_code
_entity_poly.pdbx_strand_id
1 'polypeptide(L)'
;MHRKIEELIASVKQPLLFFLPKSSIEKFTSINLNNFETHDVLNKLYIFATDGRVIQIKNDCDYLQILKKEKILKSNLFELIQLKSILDKLAFDFFINEYYKEVATWTFTTEIIKNEAAKHAKNYNISSQEYLNYQHNILKKHCNDVVQHFATIDIQPQQTNRILNLPTFNNKLDVEKSSTTTTPKSSLNKNEDKTLLKPTVKEIDTFLLQNVFSVNL
;
A
#
# COMPACT_ATOMS: atom_id res chain seq x y z
N MET A 1 -5.86 -14.63 22.94
CA MET A 1 -5.89 -13.19 22.61
C MET A 1 -6.10 -13.13 21.09
N HIS A 2 -7.28 -12.74 20.61
CA HIS A 2 -7.53 -12.66 19.16
C HIS A 2 -6.93 -11.36 18.62
N ARG A 3 -6.04 -11.46 17.64
CA ARG A 3 -5.63 -10.31 16.85
C ARG A 3 -6.81 -9.80 16.05
N LYS A 4 -6.82 -8.49 15.77
CA LYS A 4 -7.81 -7.93 14.84
C LYS A 4 -7.53 -8.46 13.43
N ILE A 5 -8.58 -8.63 12.63
CA ILE A 5 -8.51 -9.04 11.21
C ILE A 5 -7.48 -8.19 10.43
N GLU A 6 -7.47 -6.88 10.68
CA GLU A 6 -6.53 -5.94 10.06
C GLU A 6 -5.07 -6.22 10.42
N GLU A 7 -4.80 -6.61 11.67
CA GLU A 7 -3.45 -6.97 12.13
C GLU A 7 -2.97 -8.25 11.45
N LEU A 8 -3.89 -9.20 11.24
CA LEU A 8 -3.60 -10.44 10.55
C LEU A 8 -3.20 -10.18 9.08
N ILE A 9 -3.93 -9.32 8.37
CA ILE A 9 -3.58 -8.88 7.01
C ILE A 9 -2.24 -8.12 7.02
N ALA A 10 -2.08 -7.14 7.92
CA ALA A 10 -0.86 -6.34 8.02
C ALA A 10 0.38 -7.17 8.35
N SER A 11 0.22 -8.29 9.07
CA SER A 11 1.35 -9.16 9.42
C SER A 11 1.94 -9.92 8.22
N VAL A 12 1.23 -10.05 7.09
CA VAL A 12 1.75 -10.69 5.86
C VAL A 12 3.02 -9.98 5.36
N LYS A 13 3.01 -8.65 5.42
CA LYS A 13 4.14 -7.80 5.03
C LYS A 13 5.18 -7.58 6.12
N GLN A 14 5.06 -8.25 7.28
CA GLN A 14 5.98 -8.03 8.40
C GLN A 14 6.59 -9.35 8.93
N PRO A 15 7.92 -9.43 9.06
CA PRO A 15 8.92 -8.51 8.52
C PRO A 15 9.04 -8.64 6.99
N LEU A 16 9.56 -7.63 6.31
CA LEU A 16 9.78 -7.63 4.86
C LEU A 16 11.09 -6.95 4.51
N LEU A 17 11.91 -7.64 3.72
CA LEU A 17 13.08 -7.07 3.09
C LEU A 17 12.66 -6.44 1.76
N PHE A 18 12.88 -5.14 1.59
CA PHE A 18 12.47 -4.42 0.40
C PHE A 18 13.50 -3.37 -0.03
N PHE A 19 13.44 -2.96 -1.28
CA PHE A 19 14.13 -1.76 -1.76
C PHE A 19 13.24 -1.03 -2.75
N LEU A 20 13.51 0.27 -2.91
CA LEU A 20 12.77 1.14 -3.82
C LEU A 20 13.69 1.56 -4.98
N PRO A 21 13.55 0.96 -6.18
CA PRO A 21 14.31 1.37 -7.36
C PRO A 21 13.89 2.76 -7.82
N LYS A 22 14.86 3.70 -7.83
CA LYS A 22 14.67 5.06 -8.33
C LYS A 22 14.08 5.06 -9.75
N SER A 23 14.67 4.26 -10.65
CA SER A 23 14.27 4.17 -12.06
C SER A 23 12.80 3.79 -12.23
N SER A 24 12.28 2.92 -11.36
CA SER A 24 10.86 2.57 -11.38
C SER A 24 10.02 3.77 -10.95
N ILE A 25 10.31 4.40 -9.82
CA ILE A 25 9.49 5.52 -9.30
C ILE A 25 9.49 6.71 -10.28
N GLU A 26 10.63 7.05 -10.87
CA GLU A 26 10.71 8.12 -11.87
C GLU A 26 9.86 7.80 -13.10
N LYS A 27 9.89 6.55 -13.58
CA LYS A 27 9.04 6.10 -14.68
C LYS A 27 7.54 6.19 -14.35
N PHE A 28 7.16 5.88 -13.11
CA PHE A 28 5.76 5.92 -12.67
C PHE A 28 5.22 7.32 -12.45
N THR A 29 6.04 8.20 -11.87
CA THR A 29 5.59 9.53 -11.42
C THR A 29 5.88 10.62 -12.44
N SER A 30 6.76 10.36 -13.42
CA SER A 30 7.35 11.40 -14.28
C SER A 30 8.06 12.52 -13.50
N ILE A 31 8.34 12.28 -12.21
CA ILE A 31 9.07 13.20 -11.35
C ILE A 31 10.53 12.77 -11.35
N ASN A 32 11.43 13.72 -11.58
CA ASN A 32 12.86 13.49 -11.40
C ASN A 32 13.18 13.48 -9.89
N LEU A 33 13.73 12.36 -9.42
CA LEU A 33 14.03 12.14 -8.00
C LEU A 33 15.50 12.42 -7.64
N ASN A 34 16.24 13.13 -8.50
CA ASN A 34 17.62 13.56 -8.21
C ASN A 34 17.72 14.30 -6.87
N ASN A 35 16.70 15.08 -6.49
CA ASN A 35 16.68 15.77 -5.19
C ASN A 35 16.60 14.80 -4.00
N PHE A 36 16.00 13.61 -4.17
CA PHE A 36 15.92 12.59 -3.12
C PHE A 36 17.21 11.77 -3.00
N GLU A 37 18.15 11.89 -3.95
CA GLU A 37 19.48 11.29 -3.79
C GLU A 37 20.26 11.93 -2.64
N THR A 38 20.00 13.20 -2.34
CA THR A 38 20.65 13.89 -1.20
C THR A 38 20.31 13.27 0.16
N HIS A 39 19.21 12.52 0.25
CA HIS A 39 18.80 11.81 1.47
C HIS A 39 19.15 10.33 1.45
N ASP A 40 19.75 9.84 0.36
CA ASP A 40 20.25 8.47 0.19
C ASP A 40 19.22 7.39 0.59
N VAL A 41 17.93 7.67 0.32
CA VAL A 41 16.80 6.80 0.68
C VAL A 41 16.52 5.76 -0.42
N LEU A 42 16.74 6.12 -1.68
CA LEU A 42 16.45 5.27 -2.83
C LEU A 42 17.56 4.25 -3.09
N ASN A 43 17.23 3.19 -3.81
CA ASN A 43 18.18 2.17 -4.23
C ASN A 43 18.93 1.52 -3.05
N LYS A 44 18.28 1.34 -1.90
CA LYS A 44 18.84 0.63 -0.75
C LYS A 44 17.87 -0.39 -0.20
N LEU A 45 18.42 -1.47 0.34
CA LEU A 45 17.70 -2.49 1.07
C LEU A 45 17.34 -2.00 2.47
N TYR A 46 16.08 -2.22 2.83
CA TYR A 46 15.49 -1.92 4.12
C TYR A 46 14.69 -3.12 4.61
N ILE A 47 14.55 -3.22 5.92
CA ILE A 47 13.62 -4.13 6.58
C ILE A 47 12.46 -3.31 7.13
N PHE A 48 11.25 -3.65 6.71
CA PHE A 48 10.05 -3.28 7.44
C PHE A 48 9.88 -4.28 8.57
N ALA A 49 10.19 -3.85 9.79
CA ALA A 49 10.23 -4.69 10.97
C ALA A 49 8.83 -5.02 11.49
N THR A 50 8.75 -5.97 12.42
CA THR A 50 7.48 -6.42 13.03
C THR A 50 6.82 -5.36 13.91
N ASP A 51 7.57 -4.34 14.33
CA ASP A 51 7.06 -3.20 15.10
C ASP A 51 6.68 -2.00 14.21
N GLY A 52 6.70 -2.18 12.88
CA GLY A 52 6.39 -1.13 11.91
C GLY A 52 7.52 -0.16 11.64
N ARG A 53 8.70 -0.32 12.26
CA ARG A 53 9.87 0.51 11.94
C ARG A 53 10.49 0.10 10.61
N VAL A 54 11.06 1.07 9.90
CA VAL A 54 11.90 0.83 8.72
C VAL A 54 13.36 0.89 9.14
N ILE A 55 14.09 -0.19 8.93
CA ILE A 55 15.49 -0.33 9.32
C ILE A 55 16.33 -0.43 8.04
N GLN A 56 17.24 0.51 7.82
CA GLN A 56 18.22 0.39 6.75
C GLN A 56 19.21 -0.73 7.11
N ILE A 57 19.46 -1.65 6.18
CA ILE A 57 20.50 -2.67 6.37
C ILE A 57 21.86 -1.97 6.45
N LYS A 58 22.57 -2.20 7.55
CA LYS A 58 23.96 -1.76 7.76
C LYS A 58 24.90 -2.95 7.89
N ASN A 59 24.43 -4.11 8.34
CA ASN A 59 25.23 -5.32 8.51
C ASN A 59 24.36 -6.58 8.40
N ASP A 60 25.00 -7.74 8.38
CA ASP A 60 24.30 -9.01 8.17
C ASP A 60 23.37 -9.43 9.32
N CYS A 61 23.60 -8.91 10.53
CA CYS A 61 22.74 -9.21 11.68
C CYS A 61 21.33 -8.61 11.53
N ASP A 62 21.20 -7.52 10.75
CA ASP A 62 19.89 -6.91 10.48
C ASP A 62 18.94 -7.90 9.79
N TYR A 63 19.47 -8.75 8.91
CA TYR A 63 18.69 -9.75 8.17
C TYR A 63 18.05 -10.85 9.04
N LEU A 64 18.58 -11.09 10.24
CA LEU A 64 18.04 -12.12 11.14
C LEU A 64 16.57 -11.88 11.49
N GLN A 65 16.08 -10.65 11.37
CA GLN A 65 14.67 -10.35 11.55
C GLN A 65 13.79 -11.08 10.54
N ILE A 66 14.25 -11.24 9.29
CA ILE A 66 13.50 -11.90 8.21
C ILE A 66 13.17 -13.36 8.54
N LEU A 67 14.02 -14.03 9.32
CA LEU A 67 13.81 -15.41 9.76
C LEU A 67 12.54 -15.60 10.61
N LYS A 68 12.02 -14.52 11.21
CA LYS A 68 10.76 -14.55 11.96
C LYS A 68 9.53 -14.69 11.06
N LYS A 69 9.66 -14.42 9.76
CA LYS A 69 8.53 -14.39 8.81
C LYS A 69 7.82 -15.73 8.71
N GLU A 70 8.56 -16.83 8.63
CA GLU A 70 7.95 -18.17 8.56
C GLU A 70 7.06 -18.46 9.78
N LYS A 71 7.55 -18.12 10.98
CA LYS A 71 6.81 -18.31 12.22
C LYS A 71 5.52 -17.47 12.23
N ILE A 72 5.60 -16.22 11.78
CA ILE A 72 4.45 -15.32 11.70
C ILE A 72 3.40 -15.87 10.72
N LEU A 73 3.81 -16.23 9.51
CA LEU A 73 2.88 -16.76 8.51
C LEU A 73 2.24 -18.09 8.94
N LYS A 74 2.98 -18.99 9.60
CA LYS A 74 2.40 -20.18 10.23
C LYS A 74 1.37 -19.84 11.30
N SER A 75 1.65 -18.87 12.17
CA SER A 75 0.69 -18.37 13.17
C SER A 75 -0.57 -17.86 12.47
N ASN A 76 -0.40 -17.10 11.38
CA ASN A 76 -1.52 -16.58 10.62
C ASN A 76 -2.38 -17.71 10.07
N LEU A 77 -1.79 -18.77 9.52
CA LEU A 77 -2.54 -19.91 9.01
C LEU A 77 -3.42 -20.54 10.10
N PHE A 78 -2.88 -20.73 11.31
CA PHE A 78 -3.66 -21.23 12.44
C PHE A 78 -4.79 -20.27 12.85
N GLU A 79 -4.52 -18.96 12.85
CA GLU A 79 -5.54 -17.94 13.15
C GLU A 79 -6.65 -17.93 12.09
N LEU A 80 -6.33 -18.10 10.81
CA LEU A 80 -7.33 -18.23 9.73
C LEU A 80 -8.24 -19.45 9.95
N ILE A 81 -7.67 -20.59 10.36
CA ILE A 81 -8.44 -21.80 10.68
C ILE A 81 -9.39 -21.54 11.86
N GLN A 82 -8.93 -20.83 12.89
CA GLN A 82 -9.78 -20.46 14.02
C GLN A 82 -10.90 -19.50 13.60
N LEU A 83 -10.58 -18.47 12.82
CA LEU A 83 -11.56 -17.51 12.32
C LEU A 83 -12.64 -18.18 11.46
N LYS A 84 -12.29 -19.20 10.67
CA LYS A 84 -13.26 -20.01 9.91
C LYS A 84 -14.30 -20.69 10.79
N SER A 85 -13.94 -21.05 12.03
CA SER A 85 -14.87 -21.68 12.97
C SER A 85 -15.77 -20.70 13.73
N ILE A 86 -15.40 -19.41 13.74
CA ILE A 86 -16.07 -18.36 14.52
C ILE A 86 -16.98 -17.50 13.64
N LEU A 87 -16.52 -17.16 12.44
CA LEU A 87 -17.24 -16.31 11.50
C LEU A 87 -18.26 -17.11 10.71
N ASP A 88 -19.35 -16.46 10.31
CA ASP A 88 -20.24 -17.03 9.31
C ASP A 88 -19.51 -17.18 7.96
N LYS A 89 -20.04 -18.05 7.10
CA LYS A 89 -19.41 -18.40 5.84
C LYS A 89 -19.15 -17.17 4.95
N LEU A 90 -20.10 -16.25 4.85
CA LEU A 90 -19.98 -15.10 3.96
C LEU A 90 -18.91 -14.14 4.47
N ALA A 91 -18.91 -13.83 5.77
CA ALA A 91 -17.88 -13.01 6.38
C ALA A 91 -16.48 -13.64 6.26
N PHE A 92 -16.37 -14.95 6.47
CA PHE A 92 -15.11 -15.66 6.31
C PHE A 92 -14.63 -15.66 4.86
N ASP A 93 -15.50 -15.95 3.89
CA ASP A 93 -15.18 -15.97 2.47
C ASP A 93 -14.72 -14.58 1.99
N PHE A 94 -15.38 -13.50 2.43
CA PHE A 94 -14.91 -12.13 2.15
C PHE A 94 -13.51 -11.89 2.72
N PHE A 95 -13.31 -12.22 3.99
CA PHE A 95 -12.04 -11.99 4.67
C PHE A 95 -10.88 -12.81 4.09
N ILE A 96 -11.08 -14.10 3.82
CA ILE A 96 -10.02 -14.96 3.28
C ILE A 96 -9.61 -14.52 1.87
N ASN A 97 -10.54 -13.99 1.08
CA ASN A 97 -10.24 -13.42 -0.23
C ASN A 97 -9.34 -12.17 -0.12
N GLU A 98 -9.62 -11.27 0.83
CA GLU A 98 -8.76 -10.10 1.08
C GLU A 98 -7.38 -10.50 1.60
N TYR A 99 -7.32 -11.46 2.55
CA TYR A 99 -6.06 -11.99 3.04
C TYR A 99 -5.24 -12.64 1.92
N TYR A 100 -5.88 -13.44 1.06
CA TYR A 100 -5.22 -14.07 -0.09
C TYR A 100 -4.67 -13.04 -1.08
N LYS A 101 -5.43 -11.99 -1.40
CA LYS A 101 -4.95 -10.88 -2.26
C LYS A 101 -3.70 -10.23 -1.69
N GLU A 102 -3.64 -10.02 -0.38
CA GLU A 102 -2.47 -9.45 0.28
C GLU A 102 -1.26 -10.40 0.17
N VAL A 103 -1.43 -11.69 0.45
CA VAL A 103 -0.36 -12.70 0.29
C VAL A 103 0.13 -12.79 -1.16
N ALA A 104 -0.79 -12.81 -2.13
CA ALA A 104 -0.45 -12.86 -3.55
C ALA A 104 0.33 -11.62 -3.99
N THR A 105 -0.13 -10.43 -3.56
CA THR A 105 0.56 -9.15 -3.80
C THR A 105 1.99 -9.20 -3.29
N TRP A 106 2.21 -9.55 -2.02
CA TRP A 106 3.55 -9.58 -1.46
C TRP A 106 4.42 -10.70 -2.02
N THR A 107 3.83 -11.83 -2.43
CA THR A 107 4.56 -12.88 -3.14
C THR A 107 5.11 -12.36 -4.47
N PHE A 108 4.28 -11.63 -5.24
CA PHE A 108 4.69 -10.99 -6.48
C PHE A 108 5.73 -9.88 -6.25
N THR A 109 5.49 -8.99 -5.28
CA THR A 109 6.42 -7.91 -4.94
C THR A 109 7.78 -8.47 -4.53
N THR A 110 7.83 -9.52 -3.72
CA THR A 110 9.11 -10.13 -3.30
C THR A 110 9.83 -10.84 -4.44
N GLU A 111 9.13 -11.36 -5.44
CA GLU A 111 9.75 -11.89 -6.65
C GLU A 111 10.48 -10.79 -7.43
N ILE A 112 9.82 -9.64 -7.62
CA ILE A 112 10.45 -8.48 -8.28
C ILE A 112 11.67 -8.03 -7.49
N ILE A 113 11.53 -7.83 -6.18
CA ILE A 113 12.62 -7.36 -5.31
C ILE A 113 13.82 -8.33 -5.40
N LYS A 114 13.56 -9.64 -5.31
CA LYS A 114 14.59 -10.69 -5.41
C LYS A 114 15.36 -10.64 -6.73
N ASN A 115 14.70 -10.30 -7.84
CA ASN A 115 15.28 -10.29 -9.18
C ASN A 115 16.01 -8.97 -9.52
N GLU A 116 15.59 -7.87 -8.90
CA GLU A 116 16.07 -6.52 -9.23
C GLU A 116 17.07 -5.96 -8.22
N ALA A 117 17.09 -6.46 -6.97
CA ALA A 117 17.94 -5.92 -5.91
C ALA A 117 19.44 -5.99 -6.26
N ALA A 118 19.90 -7.11 -6.82
CA ALA A 118 21.30 -7.29 -7.19
C ALA A 118 21.82 -6.26 -8.21
N LYS A 119 20.93 -5.73 -9.05
CA LYS A 119 21.27 -4.76 -10.10
C LYS A 119 21.19 -3.32 -9.61
N HIS A 120 20.30 -3.05 -8.65
CA HIS A 120 19.87 -1.69 -8.34
C HIS A 120 20.13 -1.25 -6.91
N ALA A 121 20.27 -2.16 -5.94
CA ALA A 121 20.48 -1.80 -4.55
C ALA A 121 21.98 -1.52 -4.26
N LYS A 122 22.28 -0.29 -3.81
CA LYS A 122 23.62 0.19 -3.49
C LYS A 122 24.29 -0.55 -2.34
N ASN A 123 23.52 -0.99 -1.35
CA ASN A 123 23.99 -1.75 -0.18
C ASN A 123 23.74 -3.26 -0.32
N TYR A 124 23.62 -3.75 -1.56
CA TYR A 124 23.48 -5.17 -1.82
C TYR A 124 24.77 -5.93 -1.47
N ASN A 125 24.61 -7.11 -0.87
CA ASN A 125 25.68 -8.10 -0.72
C ASN A 125 25.16 -9.50 -1.07
N ILE A 126 26.07 -10.47 -1.22
CA ILE A 126 25.70 -11.85 -1.60
C ILE A 126 24.72 -12.46 -0.59
N SER A 127 24.97 -12.26 0.70
CA SER A 127 24.10 -12.73 1.79
C SER A 127 22.67 -12.17 1.68
N SER A 128 22.51 -10.95 1.18
CA SER A 128 21.21 -10.30 0.94
C SER A 128 20.32 -11.15 0.04
N GLN A 129 20.91 -11.78 -0.98
CA GLN A 129 20.18 -12.62 -1.92
C GLN A 129 19.58 -13.85 -1.25
N GLU A 130 20.29 -14.45 -0.31
CA GLU A 130 19.81 -15.61 0.43
C GLU A 130 18.54 -15.26 1.22
N TYR A 131 18.53 -14.10 1.89
CA TYR A 131 17.35 -13.62 2.62
C TYR A 131 16.19 -13.20 1.70
N LEU A 132 16.50 -12.60 0.53
CA LEU A 132 15.50 -12.30 -0.49
C LEU A 132 14.83 -13.57 -1.03
N ASN A 133 15.64 -14.59 -1.35
CA ASN A 133 15.16 -15.90 -1.79
C ASN A 133 14.32 -16.56 -0.70
N TYR A 134 14.82 -16.55 0.54
CA TYR A 134 14.13 -17.13 1.70
C TYR A 134 12.76 -16.50 1.92
N GLN A 135 12.65 -15.16 1.96
CA GLN A 135 11.35 -14.51 2.19
C GLN A 135 10.36 -14.81 1.07
N HIS A 136 10.82 -14.82 -0.20
CA HIS A 136 9.95 -15.07 -1.35
C HIS A 136 9.41 -16.50 -1.29
N ASN A 137 10.28 -17.48 -1.02
CA ASN A 137 9.90 -18.88 -0.92
C ASN A 137 8.91 -19.13 0.22
N ILE A 138 9.06 -18.43 1.35
CA ILE A 138 8.13 -18.53 2.48
C ILE A 138 6.77 -17.94 2.15
N LEU A 139 6.71 -16.78 1.49
CA LEU A 139 5.45 -16.19 1.05
C LEU A 139 4.76 -17.09 0.02
N LYS A 140 5.51 -17.60 -0.96
CA LYS A 140 5.00 -18.54 -1.96
C LYS A 140 4.45 -19.82 -1.32
N LYS A 141 5.18 -20.39 -0.37
CA LYS A 141 4.71 -21.55 0.39
C LYS A 141 3.43 -21.23 1.16
N HIS A 142 3.40 -20.12 1.90
CA HIS A 142 2.22 -19.69 2.65
C HIS A 142 1.01 -19.45 1.74
N CYS A 143 1.22 -18.86 0.56
CA CYS A 143 0.19 -18.70 -0.46
C CYS A 143 -0.43 -20.05 -0.86
N ASN A 144 0.42 -21.05 -1.13
CA ASN A 144 -0.03 -22.41 -1.44
C ASN A 144 -0.79 -23.04 -0.26
N ASP A 145 -0.27 -22.89 0.96
CA ASP A 145 -0.90 -23.43 2.17
C ASP A 145 -2.31 -22.83 2.36
N VAL A 146 -2.48 -21.52 2.12
CA VAL A 146 -3.78 -20.83 2.18
C VAL A 146 -4.75 -21.38 1.12
N VAL A 147 -4.31 -21.50 -0.14
CA VAL A 147 -5.14 -22.06 -1.23
C VAL A 147 -5.57 -23.49 -0.93
N GLN A 148 -4.65 -24.32 -0.43
CA GLN A 148 -4.92 -25.71 -0.11
C GLN A 148 -5.95 -25.87 1.02
N HIS A 149 -5.91 -25.01 2.05
CA HIS A 149 -6.81 -25.12 3.21
C HIS A 149 -8.20 -24.50 2.98
N PHE A 150 -8.29 -23.50 2.10
CA PHE A 150 -9.50 -22.68 1.94
C PHE A 150 -9.97 -22.66 0.48
N ALA A 151 -10.04 -23.83 -0.17
CA ALA A 151 -10.39 -24.05 -1.59
C ALA A 151 -11.61 -23.29 -2.17
N THR A 152 -12.35 -22.53 -1.37
CA THR A 152 -13.39 -21.56 -1.77
C THR A 152 -12.87 -20.19 -2.21
N ILE A 153 -11.56 -19.94 -2.17
CA ILE A 153 -10.99 -18.69 -2.67
C ILE A 153 -11.35 -18.57 -4.15
N ASP A 154 -12.08 -17.50 -4.51
CA ASP A 154 -12.34 -17.18 -5.92
C ASP A 154 -11.03 -16.69 -6.52
N ILE A 155 -10.26 -17.65 -7.04
CA ILE A 155 -9.10 -17.39 -7.87
C ILE A 155 -9.65 -16.93 -9.23
N GLN A 156 -10.33 -15.78 -9.25
CA GLN A 156 -10.32 -14.96 -10.45
C GLN A 156 -8.83 -14.80 -10.76
N PRO A 157 -8.34 -15.30 -11.91
CA PRO A 157 -6.99 -14.98 -12.33
C PRO A 157 -7.02 -13.48 -12.58
N GLN A 158 -6.77 -12.69 -11.53
CA GLN A 158 -6.36 -11.32 -11.67
C GLN A 158 -5.17 -11.42 -12.59
N GLN A 159 -5.39 -11.03 -13.84
CA GLN A 159 -4.43 -11.11 -14.90
C GLN A 159 -3.14 -10.51 -14.35
N THR A 160 -2.20 -11.36 -13.91
CA THR A 160 -0.87 -10.93 -13.48
C THR A 160 -0.13 -10.30 -14.66
N ASN A 161 -0.62 -10.55 -15.89
CA ASN A 161 -0.28 -9.82 -17.11
C ASN A 161 -0.77 -8.35 -17.15
N ARG A 162 -1.67 -7.90 -16.27
CA ARG A 162 -2.05 -6.48 -16.19
C ARG A 162 -1.12 -5.64 -15.32
N ILE A 163 -0.32 -6.25 -14.43
CA ILE A 163 0.64 -5.48 -13.62
C ILE A 163 1.97 -5.26 -14.36
N LEU A 164 2.23 -5.98 -15.47
CA LEU A 164 3.30 -5.65 -16.40
C LEU A 164 2.88 -4.79 -17.60
N ASN A 165 1.59 -4.46 -17.71
CA ASN A 165 1.11 -3.32 -18.49
C ASN A 165 0.76 -2.21 -17.50
N LEU A 166 1.79 -1.62 -16.89
CA LEU A 166 1.65 -0.30 -16.29
C LEU A 166 0.89 0.57 -17.30
N PRO A 167 -0.26 1.19 -16.95
CA PRO A 167 -0.79 2.23 -17.79
C PRO A 167 0.33 3.27 -17.94
N THR A 168 0.81 3.44 -19.16
CA THR A 168 1.48 4.67 -19.55
C THR A 168 0.43 5.74 -19.29
N PHE A 169 0.50 6.39 -18.13
CA PHE A 169 -0.29 7.57 -17.83
C PHE A 169 0.22 8.66 -18.77
N ASN A 170 -0.18 8.60 -20.04
CA ASN A 170 -0.19 9.72 -20.95
C ASN A 170 -1.32 10.66 -20.50
N ASN A 171 -1.23 11.17 -19.28
CA ASN A 171 -2.03 12.31 -18.88
C ASN A 171 -1.30 13.55 -19.39
N LYS A 172 -1.47 13.81 -20.70
CA LYS A 172 -1.81 15.18 -21.07
C LYS A 172 -3.12 15.46 -20.35
N LEU A 173 -3.01 16.03 -19.15
CA LEU A 173 -4.08 16.84 -18.63
C LEU A 173 -4.20 17.99 -19.63
N ASP A 174 -5.12 17.83 -20.58
CA ASP A 174 -5.64 18.95 -21.33
C ASP A 174 -6.31 19.86 -20.29
N VAL A 175 -5.51 20.81 -19.80
CA VAL A 175 -6.02 22.00 -19.14
C VAL A 175 -6.87 22.65 -20.21
N GLU A 176 -8.19 22.45 -20.11
CA GLU A 176 -9.16 23.26 -20.83
C GLU A 176 -8.79 24.72 -20.57
N LYS A 177 -8.19 25.34 -21.58
CA LYS A 177 -8.04 26.78 -21.67
C LYS A 177 -9.46 27.33 -21.71
N SER A 178 -9.98 27.66 -20.53
CA SER A 178 -11.15 28.50 -20.40
C SER A 178 -10.89 29.77 -21.23
N SER A 179 -11.66 29.86 -22.31
CA SER A 179 -11.64 30.93 -23.27
C SER A 179 -11.91 32.26 -22.60
N THR A 180 -10.99 33.19 -22.81
CA THR A 180 -11.16 34.64 -22.71
C THR A 180 -12.52 35.05 -23.27
N THR A 181 -13.45 35.39 -22.36
CA THR A 181 -14.68 36.09 -22.72
C THR A 181 -14.48 37.54 -22.35
N THR A 182 -14.24 38.35 -23.38
CA THR A 182 -14.26 39.81 -23.36
C THR A 182 -15.60 40.33 -22.87
N THR A 183 -15.60 41.30 -21.96
CA THR A 183 -16.70 42.27 -21.75
C THR A 183 -16.20 43.45 -20.88
N PRO A 184 -16.87 44.62 -20.89
CA PRO A 184 -16.25 45.89 -21.26
C PRO A 184 -15.87 46.78 -20.07
N LYS A 185 -15.04 47.79 -20.37
CA LYS A 185 -14.73 48.94 -19.51
C LYS A 185 -16.01 49.52 -18.88
N SER A 186 -16.08 49.49 -17.55
CA SER A 186 -16.92 50.38 -16.77
C SER A 186 -16.26 50.66 -15.42
N SER A 187 -16.48 51.87 -14.96
CA SER A 187 -15.77 52.66 -13.97
C SER A 187 -15.67 52.08 -12.56
N LEU A 188 -14.52 52.34 -11.93
CA LEU A 188 -14.25 52.24 -10.50
C LEU A 188 -15.37 52.86 -9.66
N ASN A 189 -15.96 52.06 -8.78
CA ASN A 189 -16.57 52.52 -7.54
C ASN A 189 -16.08 51.65 -6.38
N LYS A 190 -15.45 52.31 -5.40
CA LYS A 190 -15.13 51.77 -4.07
C LYS A 190 -16.40 51.20 -3.45
N ASN A 191 -16.33 50.00 -2.86
CA ASN A 191 -17.10 49.63 -1.68
C ASN A 191 -16.52 48.37 -1.01
N GLU A 192 -16.05 48.60 0.22
CA GLU A 192 -16.13 47.77 1.43
C GLU A 192 -15.80 46.26 1.35
N ASP A 193 -14.74 45.92 2.09
CA ASP A 193 -14.41 44.58 2.58
C ASP A 193 -15.63 43.91 3.22
N LYS A 194 -16.14 42.85 2.60
CA LYS A 194 -16.98 41.86 3.28
C LYS A 194 -16.09 40.72 3.75
N THR A 195 -15.62 40.84 4.99
CA THR A 195 -15.15 39.70 5.78
C THR A 195 -16.24 38.63 5.81
N LEU A 196 -15.95 37.45 5.28
CA LEU A 196 -16.75 36.24 5.44
C LEU A 196 -16.91 35.94 6.94
N LEU A 197 -18.10 36.18 7.48
CA LEU A 197 -18.47 35.82 8.84
C LEU A 197 -18.45 34.29 8.98
N LYS A 198 -17.71 33.80 9.98
CA LYS A 198 -17.72 32.37 10.34
C LYS A 198 -19.12 32.00 10.81
N PRO A 199 -19.71 30.90 10.30
CA PRO A 199 -21.03 30.47 10.73
C PRO A 199 -21.02 30.17 12.23
N THR A 200 -22.10 30.58 12.90
CA THR A 200 -22.30 30.32 14.32
C THR A 200 -22.69 28.86 14.56
N VAL A 201 -22.41 28.36 15.77
CA VAL A 201 -22.68 26.95 16.14
C VAL A 201 -24.14 26.54 15.86
N LYS A 202 -25.10 27.45 16.06
CA LYS A 202 -26.52 27.19 15.76
C LYS A 202 -26.81 26.98 14.27
N GLU A 203 -26.11 27.69 13.39
CA GLU A 203 -26.27 27.54 11.94
C GLU A 203 -25.67 26.22 11.46
N ILE A 204 -24.56 25.79 12.08
CA ILE A 204 -23.92 24.49 11.82
C ILE A 204 -24.82 23.34 12.28
N ASP A 205 -25.39 23.43 13.49
CA ASP A 205 -26.30 22.39 14.02
C ASP A 205 -27.56 22.27 13.17
N THR A 206 -28.16 23.39 12.76
CA THR A 206 -29.36 23.37 11.91
C THR A 206 -29.05 22.75 10.55
N PHE A 207 -27.88 23.08 9.97
CA PHE A 207 -27.44 22.49 8.70
C PHE A 207 -27.19 20.99 8.80
N LEU A 208 -26.56 20.52 9.88
CA LEU A 208 -26.34 19.09 10.12
C LEU A 208 -27.65 18.33 10.32
N LEU A 209 -28.57 18.88 11.12
CA LEU A 209 -29.85 18.24 11.39
C LEU A 209 -30.71 18.10 10.13
N GLN A 210 -30.72 19.11 9.26
CA GLN A 210 -31.50 19.07 8.02
C GLN A 210 -30.84 18.22 6.93
N ASN A 211 -29.53 18.36 6.71
CA ASN A 211 -28.88 17.77 5.53
C ASN A 211 -28.21 16.42 5.78
N VAL A 212 -27.81 16.13 7.02
CA VAL A 212 -27.14 14.86 7.36
C VAL A 212 -28.09 13.91 8.06
N PHE A 213 -28.97 14.42 8.93
CA PHE A 213 -29.89 13.60 9.72
C PHE A 213 -31.34 13.62 9.22
N SER A 214 -31.65 14.41 8.17
CA SER A 214 -32.98 14.54 7.57
C SER A 214 -34.11 14.79 8.58
N VAL A 215 -33.81 15.54 9.63
CA VAL A 215 -34.78 15.92 10.66
C VAL A 215 -35.40 17.26 10.25
N ASN A 216 -36.72 17.28 10.05
CA ASN A 216 -37.46 18.52 9.88
C ASN A 216 -37.66 19.18 11.26
N LEU A 217 -37.03 20.34 11.44
CA LEU A 217 -37.17 21.21 12.62
C LEU A 217 -38.35 22.17 12.47
#